data_AF-A0A948KVL2-F1
#
_entry.id   AF-A0A948KVL2-F1
#
_cell.length_a   1.000
_cell.length_b   1.000
_cell.length_c   1.000
_cell.angle_alpha   90.00
_cell.angle_beta   90.00
_cell.angle_gamma   90.00
#
_symmetry.space_group_name_H-M   'P 1'
#
loop_
_entity.id
_entity.type
_entity.pdbx_description
1 polymer ?
#
loop_
_entity_poly.entity_id
_entity_poly.type
_entity_poly.pdbx_seq_one_letter_code
_entity_poly.pdbx_strand_id
1 'polypeptide(L)'
;MTQALATPPASPLDRLNAQMVTFVEHFATTGDQRLAAVEAGCHPNRAVQFARVAMNDPNVRAGYEHVLRTRFSQAGPISLNLLIEMVEDKSKVFEPRVRLEAAKTLLDRSGYTSQGMREASAGTQDLREMTREQLLEEMNRTEAELANRAKLANVAPDASQFDTEVIDMEE
;
A
#
# COMPACT_ATOMS: atom_id res chain seq x y z
N MET A 1 -35.71 -19.06 -7.76
CA MET A 1 -35.28 -17.66 -7.61
C MET A 1 -33.86 -17.55 -8.18
N THR A 2 -33.75 -17.08 -9.42
CA THR A 2 -32.49 -17.00 -10.17
C THR A 2 -31.79 -15.71 -9.75
N GLN A 3 -30.72 -15.82 -8.97
CA GLN A 3 -29.89 -14.68 -8.57
C GLN A 3 -29.25 -14.12 -9.85
N ALA A 4 -29.62 -12.90 -10.24
CA ALA A 4 -28.94 -12.19 -11.30
C ALA A 4 -27.49 -11.93 -10.85
N LEU A 5 -26.54 -12.59 -11.50
CA LEU A 5 -25.11 -12.30 -11.35
C LEU A 5 -24.92 -10.81 -11.67
N ALA A 6 -24.55 -10.04 -10.66
CA ALA A 6 -24.18 -8.65 -10.82
C ALA A 6 -23.04 -8.58 -11.86
N THR A 7 -23.29 -7.88 -12.97
CA THR A 7 -22.26 -7.59 -13.97
C THR A 7 -21.06 -6.97 -13.24
N PRO A 8 -19.83 -7.52 -13.41
CA PRO A 8 -18.66 -6.96 -12.76
C PRO A 8 -18.53 -5.47 -13.16
N PRO A 9 -18.06 -4.61 -12.24
CA PRO A 9 -17.86 -3.21 -12.56
C PRO A 9 -16.91 -3.10 -13.76
N ALA A 10 -17.30 -2.31 -14.77
CA ALA A 10 -16.49 -2.07 -15.96
C ALA A 10 -15.08 -1.61 -15.56
N SER A 11 -14.06 -2.21 -16.17
CA SER A 11 -12.67 -1.87 -15.89
C SER A 11 -12.44 -0.39 -16.24
N PRO A 12 -11.63 0.34 -15.47
CA PRO A 12 -11.21 1.69 -15.86
C PRO A 12 -10.59 1.74 -17.26
N LEU A 13 -9.97 0.63 -17.70
CA LEU A 13 -9.39 0.48 -19.04
C LEU A 13 -10.45 0.46 -20.15
N ASP A 14 -11.68 0.02 -19.87
CA ASP A 14 -12.76 -0.06 -20.86
C ASP A 14 -13.22 1.34 -21.33
N ARG A 15 -12.87 2.38 -20.57
CA ARG A 15 -13.16 3.78 -20.88
C ARG A 15 -12.07 4.45 -21.72
N LEU A 16 -10.93 3.78 -21.90
CA LEU A 16 -9.78 4.29 -22.63
C LEU A 16 -9.83 3.84 -24.10
N ASN A 17 -9.27 4.65 -24.98
CA ASN A 17 -9.02 4.20 -26.35
C ASN A 17 -7.84 3.21 -26.37
N ALA A 18 -7.74 2.39 -27.43
CA ALA A 18 -6.71 1.36 -27.55
C ALA A 18 -5.29 1.92 -27.39
N GLN A 19 -5.04 3.13 -27.90
CA GLN A 19 -3.76 3.82 -27.79
C GLN A 19 -3.39 4.14 -26.33
N MET A 20 -4.34 4.66 -25.54
CA MET A 20 -4.15 4.98 -24.13
C MET A 20 -3.99 3.72 -23.29
N VAL A 21 -4.66 2.62 -23.64
CA VAL A 21 -4.45 1.31 -22.99
C VAL A 21 -3.01 0.86 -23.18
N THR A 22 -2.51 0.84 -24.42
CA THR A 22 -1.12 0.47 -24.72
C THR A 22 -0.11 1.39 -24.02
N PHE A 23 -0.37 2.70 -23.99
CA PHE A 23 0.44 3.66 -23.25
C PHE A 23 0.52 3.30 -21.76
N VAL A 24 -0.62 3.05 -21.12
CA VAL A 24 -0.70 2.71 -19.70
C VAL A 24 0.03 1.40 -19.39
N GLU A 25 -0.15 0.37 -20.21
CA GLU A 25 0.49 -0.95 -20.01
C GLU A 25 2.01 -0.89 -20.15
N HIS A 26 2.52 -0.18 -21.15
CA HIS A 26 3.95 0.04 -21.32
C HIS A 26 4.52 0.91 -20.20
N PHE A 27 3.82 1.99 -19.84
CA PHE A 27 4.27 2.89 -18.78
C PHE A 27 4.35 2.19 -17.42
N ALA A 28 3.39 1.32 -17.10
CA ALA A 28 3.41 0.48 -15.90
C ALA A 28 4.56 -0.54 -15.87
N THR A 29 5.22 -0.78 -16.99
CA THR A 29 6.35 -1.71 -17.11
C THR A 29 7.69 -0.98 -17.06
N THR A 30 7.82 0.13 -17.78
CA THR A 30 9.11 0.81 -17.95
C THR A 30 9.31 2.00 -17.02
N GLY A 31 8.24 2.62 -16.54
CA GLY A 31 8.30 3.91 -15.83
C GLY A 31 8.74 5.08 -16.71
N ASP A 32 8.93 4.88 -18.02
CA ASP A 32 9.33 5.92 -18.98
C ASP A 32 8.12 6.32 -19.84
N GLN A 33 7.65 7.56 -19.61
CA GLN A 33 6.52 8.16 -20.31
C GLN A 33 6.76 8.34 -21.81
N ARG A 34 7.99 8.69 -22.22
CA ARG A 34 8.31 8.92 -23.64
C ARG A 34 8.31 7.59 -24.38
N LEU A 35 8.97 6.57 -23.82
CA LEU A 35 9.02 5.25 -24.42
C LEU A 35 7.61 4.66 -24.55
N ALA A 36 6.82 4.72 -23.48
CA ALA A 36 5.44 4.23 -23.51
C ALA A 36 4.56 4.94 -24.56
N ALA A 37 4.77 6.24 -24.78
CA ALA A 37 4.04 6.97 -25.82
C ALA A 37 4.45 6.56 -27.23
N VAL A 38 5.74 6.29 -27.47
CA VAL A 38 6.23 5.80 -28.76
C VAL A 38 5.67 4.40 -29.06
N GLU A 39 5.66 3.51 -28.07
CA GLU A 39 5.08 2.17 -28.20
C GLU A 39 3.57 2.18 -28.39
N ALA A 40 2.88 3.17 -27.81
CA ALA A 40 1.48 3.46 -28.11
C ALA A 40 1.25 4.03 -29.53
N GLY A 41 2.28 4.10 -30.38
CA GLY A 41 2.19 4.58 -31.76
C GLY A 41 2.21 6.09 -31.92
N CYS A 42 2.57 6.86 -30.88
CA CYS A 42 2.80 8.29 -31.04
C CYS A 42 4.13 8.57 -31.76
N HIS A 43 4.12 9.56 -32.65
CA HIS A 43 5.35 9.99 -33.32
C HIS A 43 6.40 10.45 -32.29
N PRO A 44 7.69 10.07 -32.40
CA PRO A 44 8.72 10.35 -31.39
C PRO A 44 8.83 11.82 -30.99
N ASN A 45 8.69 12.74 -31.96
CA ASN A 45 8.74 14.19 -31.71
C ASN A 45 7.56 14.73 -30.88
N ARG A 46 6.44 14.00 -30.81
CA ARG A 46 5.23 14.39 -30.06
C ARG A 46 5.01 13.52 -28.81
N ALA A 47 5.82 12.49 -28.61
CA ALA A 47 5.66 11.51 -27.53
C ALA A 47 5.60 12.16 -26.14
N VAL A 48 6.49 13.13 -25.88
CA VAL A 48 6.53 13.85 -24.58
C VAL A 48 5.26 14.67 -24.35
N GLN A 49 4.78 15.39 -25.38
CA GLN A 49 3.57 16.19 -25.26
C GLN A 49 2.33 15.31 -25.07
N PHE A 50 2.25 14.20 -25.83
CA PHE A 50 1.18 13.22 -25.68
C PHE A 50 1.17 12.64 -24.26
N ALA A 51 2.32 12.16 -23.77
CA ALA A 51 2.39 11.54 -22.45
C ALA A 51 1.99 12.52 -21.34
N ARG A 52 2.41 13.79 -21.44
CA ARG A 52 1.98 14.84 -20.50
C ARG A 52 0.47 15.03 -20.50
N VAL A 53 -0.15 15.09 -21.68
CA VAL A 53 -1.61 15.25 -21.80
C VAL A 53 -2.32 13.99 -21.28
N ALA A 54 -1.85 12.80 -21.64
CA ALA A 54 -2.43 11.53 -21.21
C ALA A 54 -2.37 11.36 -19.69
N MET A 55 -1.24 11.69 -19.04
CA MET A 55 -1.09 11.57 -17.58
C MET A 55 -1.94 12.59 -16.80
N ASN A 56 -2.36 13.68 -17.43
CA ASN A 56 -3.29 14.63 -16.84
C ASN A 56 -4.75 14.16 -16.93
N ASP A 57 -5.06 13.16 -17.76
CA ASP A 57 -6.41 12.59 -17.87
C ASP A 57 -6.70 11.68 -16.65
N PRO A 58 -7.79 11.93 -15.89
CA PRO A 58 -8.13 11.11 -14.73
C PRO A 58 -8.43 9.64 -15.08
N ASN A 59 -8.93 9.35 -16.28
CA ASN A 59 -9.22 7.96 -16.69
C ASN A 59 -7.93 7.19 -16.97
N VAL A 60 -6.92 7.84 -17.57
CA VAL A 60 -5.62 7.23 -17.81
C VAL A 60 -4.92 6.92 -16.49
N ARG A 61 -4.99 7.85 -15.52
CA ARG A 61 -4.49 7.61 -14.17
C ARG A 61 -5.20 6.44 -13.46
N ALA A 62 -6.53 6.41 -13.52
CA ALA A 62 -7.31 5.31 -12.94
C ALA A 62 -6.97 3.96 -13.60
N GLY A 63 -6.77 3.94 -14.91
CA GLY A 63 -6.30 2.76 -15.66
C GLY A 63 -4.91 2.31 -15.20
N TYR A 64 -3.97 3.24 -15.05
CA TYR A 64 -2.63 2.97 -14.56
C TYR A 64 -2.61 2.38 -13.14
N GLU A 65 -3.35 3.00 -12.22
CA GLU A 65 -3.50 2.49 -10.86
C GLU A 65 -4.12 1.09 -10.84
N HIS A 66 -5.10 0.83 -11.70
CA HIS A 66 -5.70 -0.50 -11.84
C HIS A 66 -4.70 -1.55 -12.33
N VAL A 67 -3.89 -1.23 -13.35
CA VAL A 67 -2.85 -2.14 -13.87
C VAL A 67 -1.80 -2.41 -12.80
N LEU A 68 -1.33 -1.38 -12.09
CA LEU A 68 -0.36 -1.56 -10.99
C LEU A 68 -0.94 -2.43 -9.88
N ARG A 69 -2.18 -2.18 -9.45
CA ARG A 69 -2.81 -2.95 -8.38
C ARG A 69 -2.93 -4.43 -8.74
N THR A 70 -3.31 -4.72 -9.98
CA THR A 70 -3.39 -6.10 -10.50
C THR A 70 -2.01 -6.76 -10.56
N ARG A 71 -0.96 -6.03 -10.96
CA ARG A 71 0.41 -6.56 -10.95
C ARG A 71 0.92 -6.82 -9.54
N PHE A 72 0.69 -5.90 -8.60
CA PHE A 72 1.12 -6.06 -7.21
C PHE A 72 0.36 -7.19 -6.50
N SER A 73 -0.92 -7.40 -6.81
CA SER A 73 -1.67 -8.52 -6.24
C SER A 73 -1.11 -9.87 -6.71
N GLN A 74 -0.65 -9.97 -7.96
CA GLN A 74 0.04 -11.14 -8.49
C GLN A 74 1.48 -11.29 -7.97
N ALA A 75 2.17 -10.18 -7.70
CA ALA A 75 3.52 -10.19 -7.16
C ALA A 75 3.59 -10.66 -5.70
N GLY A 76 2.51 -10.49 -4.92
CA GLY A 76 2.45 -10.86 -3.50
C GLY A 76 2.89 -12.31 -3.22
N PRO A 77 2.24 -13.32 -3.83
CA PRO A 77 2.63 -14.73 -3.66
C PRO A 77 4.07 -15.02 -4.12
N ILE A 78 4.54 -14.38 -5.20
CA ILE A 78 5.90 -14.57 -5.72
C ILE A 78 6.93 -14.04 -4.71
N SER A 79 6.71 -12.83 -4.20
CA SER A 79 7.56 -12.23 -3.17
C SER A 79 7.58 -13.07 -1.89
N LEU A 80 6.43 -13.63 -1.49
CA LEU A 80 6.36 -14.50 -0.31
C LEU A 80 7.18 -15.78 -0.49
N ASN A 81 7.08 -16.43 -1.65
CA ASN A 81 7.87 -17.62 -1.97
C ASN A 81 9.37 -17.32 -1.96
N LEU A 82 9.78 -16.16 -2.49
CA LEU A 82 11.17 -15.73 -2.46
C LEU A 82 11.66 -15.52 -1.02
N LEU A 83 10.86 -14.89 -0.15
CA LEU A 83 11.22 -14.70 1.26
C LEU A 83 11.39 -16.06 1.98
N ILE A 84 10.50 -17.02 1.72
CA ILE A 84 10.60 -18.38 2.27
C ILE A 84 11.91 -19.05 1.80
N GLU A 85 12.18 -18.99 0.49
CA GLU A 85 13.40 -19.54 -0.10
C GLU A 85 14.67 -18.91 0.51
N MET A 86 14.69 -17.59 0.71
CA MET A 86 15.82 -16.88 1.31
C MET A 86 16.12 -17.35 2.74
N VAL A 87 15.10 -17.79 3.48
CA VAL A 87 15.22 -18.25 4.88
C VAL A 87 15.55 -19.74 4.95
N GLU A 88 14.90 -20.57 4.13
CA GLU A 88 15.00 -22.03 4.21
C GLU A 88 16.20 -22.59 3.43
N ASP A 89 16.51 -22.02 2.27
CA ASP A 89 17.57 -22.52 1.41
C ASP A 89 18.95 -22.09 1.91
N LYS A 90 19.58 -22.98 2.66
CA LYS A 90 20.94 -22.80 3.16
C LYS A 90 22.01 -22.91 2.06
N SER A 91 21.66 -23.48 0.90
CA SER A 91 22.59 -23.71 -0.22
C SER A 91 22.86 -22.44 -1.03
N LYS A 92 21.87 -21.55 -1.16
CA LYS A 92 22.02 -20.25 -1.81
C LYS A 92 22.76 -19.27 -0.92
N VAL A 93 23.84 -18.66 -1.40
CA VAL A 93 24.60 -17.66 -0.64
C VAL A 93 23.84 -16.34 -0.59
N PHE A 94 22.92 -16.19 0.35
CA PHE A 94 22.36 -14.90 0.75
C PHE A 94 23.16 -14.35 1.93
N GLU A 95 23.37 -13.04 1.96
CA GLU A 95 24.02 -12.38 3.09
C GLU A 95 23.23 -12.65 4.39
N PRO A 96 23.89 -12.99 5.52
CA PRO A 96 23.19 -13.30 6.77
C PRO A 96 22.20 -12.22 7.22
N ARG A 97 22.54 -10.95 7.02
CA ARG A 97 21.66 -9.82 7.33
C ARG A 97 20.39 -9.82 6.49
N VAL A 98 20.52 -10.09 5.19
CA VAL A 98 19.40 -10.15 4.25
C VAL A 98 18.45 -11.31 4.60
N ARG A 99 18.99 -12.47 5.02
CA ARG A 99 18.17 -13.58 5.52
C ARG A 99 17.41 -13.23 6.81
N LEU A 100 18.06 -12.50 7.72
CA LEU A 100 17.41 -12.03 8.96
C LEU A 100 16.26 -11.07 8.66
N GLU A 101 16.46 -10.12 7.74
CA GLU A 101 15.40 -9.19 7.32
C GLU A 101 14.23 -9.92 6.64
N ALA A 102 14.52 -10.94 5.82
CA ALA A 102 13.49 -11.79 5.23
C ALA A 102 12.68 -12.55 6.30
N ALA A 103 13.36 -13.17 7.26
CA ALA A 103 12.73 -13.89 8.36
C ALA A 103 11.86 -12.97 9.23
N LYS A 104 12.36 -11.77 9.54
CA LYS A 104 11.60 -10.73 10.26
C LYS A 104 10.35 -10.33 9.49
N THR A 105 10.47 -10.13 8.19
CA THR A 105 9.32 -9.76 7.34
C THR A 105 8.23 -10.84 7.35
N LEU A 106 8.62 -12.12 7.31
CA LEU A 106 7.67 -13.24 7.44
C LEU A 106 6.99 -13.26 8.83
N LEU A 107 7.74 -12.98 9.89
CA LEU A 107 7.21 -12.93 11.26
C LEU A 107 6.21 -11.77 11.44
N ASP A 108 6.56 -10.58 10.94
CA ASP A 108 5.71 -9.38 11.01
C ASP A 108 4.39 -9.59 10.24
N ARG A 109 4.44 -10.32 9.11
CA ARG A 109 3.25 -10.61 8.28
C ARG A 109 2.38 -11.76 8.79
N SER A 110 2.95 -12.68 9.56
CA SER A 110 2.20 -13.78 10.18
C SER A 110 1.44 -13.36 11.45
N GLY A 111 1.64 -12.12 11.91
CA GLY A 111 0.97 -11.59 13.10
C GLY A 111 1.60 -12.03 14.42
N TYR A 112 2.73 -12.74 14.38
CA TYR A 112 3.53 -13.08 15.56
C TYR A 112 4.34 -11.86 16.02
N THR A 113 3.64 -10.83 16.49
CA THR A 113 4.28 -9.69 17.16
C THR A 113 4.39 -9.98 18.66
N SER A 114 5.46 -9.50 19.29
CA SER A 114 5.68 -9.64 20.73
C SER A 114 4.60 -8.96 21.58
N GLN A 115 3.76 -8.10 20.98
CA GLN A 115 2.62 -7.47 21.63
C GLN A 115 1.42 -8.43 21.80
N GLY A 116 1.15 -9.32 20.83
CA GLY A 116 0.05 -10.29 20.91
C GLY A 116 0.24 -11.36 21.99
N MET A 117 1.48 -11.68 22.37
CA MET A 117 1.77 -12.61 23.47
C MET A 117 1.61 -11.98 24.86
N ARG A 118 1.53 -10.64 24.97
CA ARG A 118 1.42 -9.93 26.26
C ARG A 118 -0.03 -9.80 26.72
N GLU A 119 -0.99 -9.78 25.79
CA GLU A 119 -2.43 -9.75 26.10
C GLU A 119 -3.01 -11.16 26.31
N ALA A 120 -2.46 -12.18 25.66
CA ALA A 120 -2.93 -13.56 25.83
C ALA A 120 -2.61 -14.18 27.21
N SER A 121 -1.79 -13.52 28.04
CA SER A 121 -1.44 -14.01 29.39
C SER A 121 -2.11 -13.27 30.54
N ALA A 122 -2.96 -12.28 30.28
CA ALA A 122 -3.83 -11.70 31.30
C ALA A 122 -5.20 -12.36 31.15
N GLY A 123 -5.51 -13.30 32.07
CA GLY A 123 -6.73 -14.10 32.07
C GLY A 123 -7.99 -13.29 31.78
N THR A 124 -8.39 -13.28 30.52
CA THR A 124 -9.61 -12.65 30.06
C THR A 124 -10.72 -13.65 30.37
N GLN A 125 -11.32 -13.49 31.55
CA GLN A 125 -12.57 -14.13 31.87
C GLN A 125 -13.57 -13.76 30.75
N ASP A 126 -14.33 -14.73 30.23
CA ASP A 126 -15.30 -14.46 29.17
C ASP A 126 -16.27 -13.37 29.67
N LEU A 127 -16.63 -12.39 28.83
CA LEU A 127 -17.53 -11.27 29.20
C LEU A 127 -18.87 -11.76 29.76
N ARG A 128 -19.25 -12.99 29.43
CA ARG A 128 -20.46 -13.68 29.89
C ARG A 128 -20.38 -14.18 31.33
N GLU A 129 -19.16 -14.31 31.86
CA GLU A 129 -18.88 -14.80 33.21
C GLU A 129 -18.59 -13.65 34.19
N MET A 130 -18.50 -12.42 33.69
CA MET A 130 -18.30 -11.22 34.51
C MET A 130 -19.59 -10.78 35.19
N THR A 131 -19.47 -10.32 36.44
CA THR A 131 -20.60 -9.70 37.14
C THR A 131 -20.89 -8.31 36.54
N ARG A 132 -22.09 -7.80 36.78
CA ARG A 132 -22.52 -6.47 36.28
C ARG A 132 -21.56 -5.34 36.69
N GLU A 133 -21.01 -5.43 37.89
CA GLU A 133 -20.06 -4.44 38.43
C GLU A 133 -18.73 -4.47 37.67
N GLN A 134 -18.22 -5.66 37.37
CA GLN A 134 -16.99 -5.86 36.60
C GLN A 134 -17.15 -5.37 35.16
N LEU A 135 -18.32 -5.58 34.55
CA LEU A 135 -18.61 -5.07 33.20
C LEU A 135 -18.65 -3.54 33.15
N LEU A 136 -19.15 -2.88 34.19
CA LEU A 136 -19.13 -1.41 34.28
C LEU A 136 -17.71 -0.87 34.46
N GLU A 137 -16.86 -1.60 35.20
CA GLU A 137 -15.46 -1.22 35.38
C GLU A 137 -14.65 -1.37 34.09
N GLU A 138 -14.85 -2.45 33.34
CA GLU A 138 -14.23 -2.65 32.01
C GLU A 138 -14.74 -1.62 30.98
N MET A 139 -16.03 -1.28 31.03
CA MET A 139 -16.58 -0.21 30.19
C MET A 139 -15.90 1.13 30.48
N ASN A 140 -15.75 1.50 31.77
CA ASN A 140 -15.08 2.75 32.15
C ASN A 140 -13.58 2.74 31.78
N ARG A 141 -12.90 1.59 31.90
CA ARG A 141 -11.50 1.42 31.50
C ARG A 141 -11.32 1.64 30.00
N THR A 142 -12.14 0.98 29.18
CA THR A 142 -12.07 1.08 27.72
C THR A 142 -12.46 2.48 27.22
N GLU A 143 -13.41 3.14 27.87
CA GLU A 143 -13.75 4.54 27.58
C GLU A 143 -12.59 5.50 27.90
N ALA A 144 -11.88 5.29 29.02
CA ALA A 144 -10.71 6.07 29.37
C ALA A 144 -9.54 5.85 28.38
N GLU A 145 -9.35 4.62 27.89
CA GLU A 145 -8.36 4.32 26.86
C GLU A 145 -8.69 4.99 25.52
N LEU A 146 -9.96 4.97 25.11
CA LEU A 146 -10.44 5.68 23.92
C LEU A 146 -10.22 7.19 24.04
N ALA A 147 -10.54 7.78 25.20
CA ALA A 147 -10.31 9.20 25.45
C ALA A 147 -8.82 9.58 25.40
N ASN A 148 -7.94 8.71 25.90
CA ASN A 148 -6.49 8.93 25.83
C ASN A 148 -5.96 8.81 24.39
N ARG A 149 -6.44 7.84 23.61
CA ARG A 149 -6.08 7.71 22.18
C ARG A 149 -6.56 8.91 21.36
N ALA A 150 -7.76 9.42 21.65
CA ALA A 150 -8.28 10.61 20.97
C ALA A 150 -7.44 11.87 21.24
N LYS A 151 -6.87 12.03 22.44
CA LYS A 151 -5.97 13.15 22.77
C LYS A 151 -4.64 13.08 22.01
N LEU A 152 -4.11 11.89 21.77
CA LEU A 152 -2.85 11.68 21.03
C LEU A 152 -2.96 12.05 19.53
N ALA A 153 -4.15 11.93 18.94
CA ALA A 153 -4.38 12.27 17.53
C ALA A 153 -4.40 13.80 17.24
N ASN A 154 -4.53 14.65 18.27
CA ASN A 154 -4.55 16.11 18.12
C ASN A 154 -3.17 16.78 18.22
N VAL A 155 -2.09 16.01 18.38
CA VAL A 155 -0.73 16.54 18.27
C VAL A 155 -0.25 16.31 16.83
N ALA A 156 -0.70 17.17 15.92
CA ALA A 156 -0.12 17.26 14.59
C ALA A 156 1.34 17.76 14.72
N PRO A 157 2.30 17.22 13.95
CA PRO A 157 3.64 17.79 13.88
C PRO A 157 3.55 19.20 13.27
N ASP A 158 4.09 20.18 13.99
CA ASP A 158 4.11 21.59 13.61
C ASP A 158 4.94 21.77 12.32
N ALA A 159 4.27 22.16 11.24
CA ALA A 159 4.85 22.34 9.91
C ALA A 159 5.30 23.79 9.67
N SER A 160 5.95 24.42 10.65
CA SER A 160 6.37 25.82 10.56
C SER A 160 7.85 26.04 10.89
N GLN A 161 8.73 25.17 10.39
CA GLN A 161 10.18 25.42 10.36
C GLN A 161 10.73 25.08 8.96
N PHE A 162 10.34 25.88 7.97
CA PHE A 162 11.17 26.08 6.79
C PHE A 162 11.69 27.52 6.87
N ASP A 163 12.88 27.67 7.44
CA ASP A 163 13.64 28.92 7.34
C ASP A 163 13.89 29.19 5.86
N THR A 164 13.33 30.30 5.38
CA THR A 164 13.58 30.80 4.04
C THR A 164 14.85 31.64 4.12
N GLU A 165 16.01 31.03 3.87
CA GLU A 165 17.23 31.80 3.62
C GLU A 165 17.07 32.52 2.26
N VAL A 166 16.87 33.83 2.34
CA VAL A 166 16.94 34.73 1.19
C VAL A 166 18.41 34.88 0.84
N ILE A 167 18.82 34.29 -0.30
CA ILE A 167 20.14 34.50 -0.87
C ILE A 167 20.08 35.85 -1.62
N ASP A 168 20.62 36.90 -1.01
CA ASP A 168 20.90 38.15 -1.72
C ASP A 168 22.04 37.90 -2.73
N MET A 169 21.73 38.00 -4.02
CA MET A 169 22.71 38.18 -5.08
C MET A 169 22.87 39.67 -5.31
N GLU A 170 23.92 40.28 -4.74
CA GLU A 170 24.38 41.60 -5.13
C GLU A 170 25.21 41.53 -6.44
N GLU A 171 25.04 42.58 -7.24
CA GLU A 171 25.61 42.88 -8.58
C GLU A 171 27.14 42.98 -8.63
#